data_AF-A0A7R9TT75-F1
#
_entry.id   AF-A0A7R9TT75-F1
#
_cell.length_a   1.000
_cell.length_b   1.000
_cell.length_c   1.000
_cell.angle_alpha   90.00
_cell.angle_beta   90.00
_cell.angle_gamma   90.00
#
_symmetry.space_group_name_H-M   'P 1'
#
loop_
_entity.id
_entity.type
_entity.pdbx_description
1 polymer ?
#
loop_
_entity_poly.entity_id
_entity_poly.type
_entity_poly.pdbx_seq_one_letter_code
_entity_poly.pdbx_strand_id
1 'polypeptide(L)'
;ALAAALALVARVAVAAPPLPSGARRLLAIADVHGDLGAAARALALAGVAAVGASARDGAVEWLGGNYTTLIQTGDQVDRGPDSLEVLELFEALTALAASSGGRAASLVGNHELMVLAGEHRYAHREELAALAARDAAHGAGAERAAARAGLYARMRSGAQVRAPAITPAH
;
A
#
# COMPACT_ATOMS: atom_id res chain seq x y z
N ALA A 1 -22.93 20.83 -28.16
CA ALA A 1 -22.23 21.29 -26.94
C ALA A 1 -22.47 20.29 -25.79
N LEU A 2 -22.00 19.05 -25.98
CA LEU A 2 -22.34 17.89 -25.15
C LEU A 2 -21.10 17.38 -24.39
N ALA A 3 -20.26 18.31 -23.92
CA ALA A 3 -18.93 18.03 -23.36
C ALA A 3 -18.75 18.48 -21.90
N ALA A 4 -19.78 19.02 -21.24
CA ALA A 4 -19.62 19.68 -19.94
C ALA A 4 -20.30 18.99 -18.75
N ALA A 5 -20.83 17.77 -18.92
CA ALA A 5 -21.63 17.10 -17.89
C ALA A 5 -21.07 15.73 -17.47
N LEU A 6 -19.75 15.50 -17.59
CA LEU A 6 -19.11 14.33 -17.02
C LEU A 6 -18.46 14.70 -15.67
N ALA A 7 -19.31 14.64 -14.64
CA ALA A 7 -18.96 14.41 -13.24
C ALA A 7 -17.70 15.14 -12.72
N LEU A 8 -17.89 16.42 -12.37
CA LEU A 8 -17.18 17.00 -11.24
C LEU A 8 -17.59 16.23 -9.97
N VAL A 9 -16.99 15.06 -9.75
CA VAL A 9 -16.95 14.48 -8.40
C VAL A 9 -16.12 15.47 -7.61
N ALA A 10 -16.80 16.37 -6.91
CA ALA A 10 -16.16 17.27 -5.98
C ALA A 10 -15.32 16.40 -5.04
N ARG A 11 -13.99 16.46 -5.21
CA ARG A 11 -13.06 15.89 -4.26
C ARG A 11 -13.33 16.65 -2.98
N VAL A 12 -14.09 16.05 -2.06
CA VAL A 12 -14.11 16.52 -0.67
C VAL A 12 -12.72 16.17 -0.14
N ALA A 13 -11.76 17.04 -0.45
CA ALA A 13 -10.53 17.10 0.30
C ALA A 13 -10.98 17.47 1.71
N VAL A 14 -11.00 16.48 2.61
CA VAL A 14 -10.98 16.77 4.04
C VAL A 14 -9.65 17.49 4.25
N ALA A 15 -9.71 18.82 4.17
CA ALA A 15 -8.55 19.64 4.40
C ALA A 15 -8.12 19.39 5.84
N ALA A 16 -6.98 18.74 6.02
CA ALA A 16 -6.35 18.69 7.32
C ALA A 16 -6.22 20.14 7.84
N PRO A 17 -6.45 20.39 9.14
CA PRO A 17 -6.33 21.73 9.69
C PRO A 17 -4.97 22.32 9.30
N PRO A 18 -4.91 23.60 8.89
CA PRO A 18 -3.66 24.21 8.48
C PRO A 18 -2.67 24.12 9.62
N LEU A 19 -1.56 23.43 9.38
CA LEU A 19 -0.49 23.33 10.36
C LEU A 19 0.25 24.68 10.44
N PRO A 20 0.86 25.00 11.60
CA PRO A 20 1.73 26.16 11.70
C PRO A 20 2.82 26.14 10.62
N SER A 21 3.28 27.31 10.18
CA SER A 21 4.38 27.40 9.21
C SER A 21 5.59 26.60 9.69
N GLY A 22 6.10 25.70 8.84
CA GLY A 22 7.24 24.83 9.14
C GLY A 22 6.90 23.56 9.94
N ALA A 23 5.66 23.38 10.39
CA ALA A 23 5.26 22.16 11.07
C ALA A 23 5.26 20.95 10.11
N ARG A 24 5.72 19.81 10.63
CA ARG A 24 5.71 18.52 9.92
C ARG A 24 4.50 17.71 10.35
N ARG A 25 3.94 16.93 9.42
CA ARG A 25 2.81 16.04 9.66
C ARG A 25 3.31 14.60 9.70
N LEU A 26 2.99 13.87 10.76
CA LEU A 26 3.22 12.43 10.86
C LEU A 26 1.87 11.70 10.85
N LEU A 27 1.72 10.74 9.96
CA LEU A 27 0.55 9.86 9.87
C LEU A 27 1.01 8.42 10.02
N ALA A 28 0.26 7.62 10.78
CA ALA A 28 0.50 6.20 10.93
C ALA A 28 -0.76 5.42 10.56
N ILE A 29 -0.60 4.30 9.86
CA ILE A 29 -1.67 3.36 9.54
C ILE A 29 -1.19 1.93 9.83
N ALA A 30 -2.02 1.18 10.53
CA ALA A 30 -1.72 -0.15 11.03
C ALA A 30 -2.69 -1.19 10.44
N ASP A 31 -2.27 -2.45 10.42
CA ASP A 31 -3.13 -3.65 10.32
C ASP A 31 -4.17 -3.59 9.19
N VAL A 32 -3.68 -3.35 7.96
CA VAL A 32 -4.54 -3.30 6.76
C VAL A 32 -5.07 -4.68 6.39
N HIS A 33 -4.28 -5.74 6.62
CA HIS A 33 -4.71 -7.12 6.43
C HIS A 33 -5.42 -7.40 5.10
N GLY A 34 -4.78 -7.06 3.98
CA GLY A 34 -5.30 -7.35 2.64
C GLY A 34 -6.63 -6.68 2.30
N ASP A 35 -7.12 -5.70 3.09
CA ASP A 35 -8.30 -4.90 2.75
C ASP A 35 -7.87 -3.59 2.08
N LEU A 36 -7.61 -3.71 0.78
CA LEU A 36 -7.24 -2.61 -0.09
C LEU A 36 -8.28 -1.47 -0.05
N GLY A 37 -9.56 -1.81 -0.02
CA GLY A 37 -10.66 -0.84 -0.01
C GLY A 37 -10.66 -0.01 1.27
N ALA A 38 -10.47 -0.64 2.43
CA ALA A 38 -10.35 0.05 3.70
C ALA A 38 -9.09 0.93 3.76
N ALA A 39 -7.94 0.43 3.30
CA ALA A 39 -6.71 1.23 3.21
C ALA A 39 -6.90 2.47 2.34
N ALA A 40 -7.45 2.32 1.14
CA ALA A 40 -7.73 3.42 0.23
C ALA A 40 -8.64 4.49 0.88
N ARG A 41 -9.72 4.07 1.54
CA ARG A 41 -10.62 4.97 2.26
C ARG A 41 -9.92 5.69 3.41
N ALA A 42 -9.13 4.97 4.21
CA ALA A 42 -8.40 5.55 5.34
C ALA A 42 -7.38 6.62 4.87
N LEU A 43 -6.62 6.32 3.81
CA LEU A 43 -5.66 7.25 3.22
C LEU A 43 -6.35 8.50 2.63
N ALA A 44 -7.50 8.31 1.98
CA ALA A 44 -8.31 9.41 1.44
C ALA A 44 -8.89 10.30 2.56
N LEU A 45 -9.43 9.70 3.63
CA LEU A 45 -9.92 10.42 4.81
C LEU A 45 -8.80 11.21 5.50
N ALA A 46 -7.59 10.66 5.54
CA ALA A 46 -6.40 11.35 6.04
C ALA A 46 -5.89 12.43 5.07
N GLY A 47 -6.40 12.51 3.84
CA GLY A 47 -5.94 13.45 2.82
C GLY A 47 -4.46 13.27 2.46
N VAL A 48 -3.94 12.04 2.56
CA VAL A 48 -2.52 11.73 2.26
C VAL A 48 -2.35 11.05 0.90
N ALA A 49 -3.37 10.36 0.42
CA ALA A 49 -3.38 9.78 -0.91
C ALA A 49 -4.80 9.69 -1.47
N ALA A 50 -4.89 9.63 -2.80
CA ALA A 50 -6.08 9.16 -3.49
C ALA A 50 -5.76 7.90 -4.26
N VAL A 51 -6.66 6.93 -4.20
CA VAL A 51 -6.54 5.64 -4.88
C VAL A 51 -7.74 5.51 -5.81
N GLY A 52 -7.49 5.23 -7.09
CA GLY A 52 -8.52 5.09 -8.12
C GLY A 52 -9.48 3.93 -7.87
N ALA A 53 -10.54 3.86 -8.68
CA ALA A 53 -11.65 2.91 -8.54
C ALA A 53 -11.22 1.42 -8.58
N SER A 54 -10.04 1.15 -9.11
CA SER A 54 -9.35 -0.13 -9.04
C SER A 54 -7.91 0.17 -8.64
N ALA A 55 -7.46 -0.26 -7.46
CA ALA A 55 -6.04 -0.15 -7.14
C ALA A 55 -5.19 -1.06 -8.05
N ARG A 56 -5.82 -2.05 -8.71
CA ARG A 56 -5.19 -2.89 -9.76
C ARG A 56 -4.86 -2.08 -11.02
N ASP A 57 -5.52 -0.95 -11.25
CA ASP A 57 -5.34 -0.10 -12.44
C ASP A 57 -4.34 1.05 -12.22
N GLY A 58 -3.69 1.12 -11.05
CA GLY A 58 -2.47 1.92 -10.86
C GLY A 58 -2.65 3.44 -10.72
N ALA A 59 -3.87 3.96 -10.56
CA ALA A 59 -4.07 5.38 -10.29
C ALA A 59 -3.92 5.67 -8.78
N VAL A 60 -2.68 5.74 -8.29
CA VAL A 60 -2.35 6.22 -6.93
C VAL A 60 -1.75 7.62 -7.03
N GLU A 61 -2.28 8.55 -6.24
CA GLU A 61 -1.81 9.94 -6.16
C GLU A 61 -1.37 10.26 -4.73
N TRP A 62 -0.16 10.82 -4.57
CA TRP A 62 0.33 11.33 -3.29
C TRP A 62 -0.19 12.76 -3.05
N LEU A 63 -0.91 12.95 -1.94
CA LEU A 63 -1.49 14.24 -1.54
C LEU A 63 -0.82 14.84 -0.30
N GLY A 64 0.11 14.11 0.33
CA GLY A 64 0.79 14.54 1.58
C GLY A 64 1.78 15.70 1.42
N GLY A 65 2.11 16.11 0.19
CA GLY A 65 3.11 17.15 -0.07
C GLY A 65 4.49 16.82 0.51
N ASN A 66 5.33 17.85 0.69
CA ASN A 66 6.71 17.72 1.18
C ASN A 66 6.85 17.77 2.72
N TYR A 67 5.75 17.99 3.44
CA TYR A 67 5.73 18.16 4.88
C TYR A 67 5.17 16.94 5.63
N THR A 68 4.64 15.94 4.90
CA THR A 68 4.05 14.74 5.48
C THR A 68 5.00 13.55 5.45
N THR A 69 5.03 12.82 6.57
CA THR A 69 5.60 11.48 6.70
C THR A 69 4.46 10.49 6.96
N LEU A 70 4.33 9.47 6.11
CA LEU A 70 3.38 8.35 6.30
C LEU A 70 4.14 7.11 6.75
N ILE A 71 3.71 6.48 7.84
CA ILE A 71 4.26 5.21 8.33
C ILE A 71 3.17 4.14 8.28
N GLN A 72 3.37 3.13 7.44
CA GLN A 72 2.61 1.89 7.54
C GLN A 72 3.31 1.00 8.59
N THR A 73 2.61 0.54 9.63
CA THR A 73 3.25 -0.05 10.82
C THR A 73 3.37 -1.57 10.83
N GLY A 74 3.16 -2.24 9.68
CA GLY A 74 3.13 -3.71 9.56
C GLY A 74 1.72 -4.27 9.43
N ASP A 75 1.63 -5.60 9.26
CA ASP A 75 0.39 -6.37 9.12
C ASP A 75 -0.47 -5.90 7.93
N GLN A 76 0.18 -5.74 6.79
CA GLN A 76 -0.43 -5.43 5.49
C GLN A 76 -1.09 -6.65 4.87
N VAL A 77 -0.61 -7.85 5.20
CA VAL A 77 -1.02 -9.11 4.57
C VAL A 77 -1.92 -9.96 5.46
N ASP A 78 -2.42 -11.05 4.88
CA ASP A 78 -3.36 -12.01 5.48
C ASP A 78 -4.75 -11.42 5.75
N ARG A 79 -5.71 -12.31 6.04
CA ARG A 79 -7.14 -12.09 6.33
C ARG A 79 -7.97 -11.54 5.17
N GLY A 80 -7.49 -10.54 4.45
CA GLY A 80 -8.14 -9.96 3.27
C GLY A 80 -7.64 -10.56 1.95
N PRO A 81 -8.40 -10.41 0.85
CA PRO A 81 -8.07 -11.01 -0.43
C PRO A 81 -6.98 -10.28 -1.25
N ASP A 82 -6.60 -9.06 -0.87
CA ASP A 82 -5.81 -8.15 -1.70
C ASP A 82 -4.43 -7.81 -1.09
N SER A 83 -3.74 -8.76 -0.43
CA SER A 83 -2.46 -8.44 0.24
C SER A 83 -1.41 -7.93 -0.74
N LEU A 84 -1.34 -8.48 -1.95
CA LEU A 84 -0.36 -8.04 -2.94
C LEU A 84 -0.63 -6.60 -3.38
N GLU A 85 -1.88 -6.26 -3.66
CA GLU A 85 -2.29 -4.94 -4.09
C GLU A 85 -2.09 -3.90 -2.97
N VAL A 86 -2.27 -4.30 -1.71
CA VAL A 86 -1.93 -3.46 -0.54
C VAL A 86 -0.43 -3.18 -0.50
N LEU A 87 0.42 -4.20 -0.68
CA LEU A 87 1.88 -4.01 -0.70
C LEU A 87 2.30 -3.09 -1.86
N GLU A 88 1.73 -3.29 -3.05
CA GLU A 88 1.97 -2.46 -4.23
C GLU A 88 1.53 -1.01 -4.01
N LEU A 89 0.39 -0.79 -3.34
CA LEU A 89 -0.08 0.54 -2.95
C LEU A 89 0.93 1.27 -2.07
N PHE A 90 1.41 0.66 -0.99
CA PHE A 90 2.34 1.33 -0.07
C PHE A 90 3.73 1.54 -0.67
N GLU A 91 4.16 0.67 -1.59
CA GLU A 91 5.38 0.88 -2.35
C GLU A 91 5.25 2.04 -3.35
N ALA A 92 4.14 2.13 -4.07
CA ALA A 92 3.85 3.27 -4.94
C ALA A 92 3.83 4.58 -4.14
N LEU A 93 3.20 4.59 -2.96
CA LEU A 93 3.20 5.75 -2.07
C LEU A 93 4.60 6.13 -1.58
N THR A 94 5.47 5.15 -1.32
CA THR A 94 6.87 5.40 -0.97
C THR A 94 7.61 6.13 -2.09
N ALA A 95 7.47 5.67 -3.33
CA ALA A 95 8.09 6.31 -4.49
C ALA A 95 7.50 7.72 -4.75
N LEU A 96 6.17 7.85 -4.72
CA LEU A 96 5.49 9.12 -4.97
C LEU A 96 5.79 10.17 -3.88
N ALA A 97 5.79 9.78 -2.61
CA ALA A 97 6.15 10.67 -1.51
C ALA A 97 7.57 11.20 -1.67
N ALA A 98 8.54 10.32 -1.96
CA ALA A 98 9.93 10.71 -2.20
C ALA A 98 10.05 11.70 -3.37
N SER A 99 9.33 11.45 -4.49
CA SER A 99 9.33 12.36 -5.65
C SER A 99 8.76 13.76 -5.35
N SER A 100 7.90 13.87 -4.33
CA SER A 100 7.26 15.11 -3.89
C SER A 100 7.96 15.77 -2.68
N GLY A 101 9.13 15.27 -2.26
CA GLY A 101 9.86 15.71 -1.07
C GLY A 101 9.21 15.34 0.27
N GLY A 102 8.14 14.54 0.24
CA GLY A 102 7.52 13.92 1.40
C GLY A 102 8.24 12.63 1.77
N ARG A 103 7.67 11.88 2.72
CA ARG A 103 8.21 10.59 3.15
C ARG A 103 7.08 9.58 3.32
N ALA A 104 7.30 8.35 2.88
CA ALA A 104 6.51 7.22 3.30
C ALA A 104 7.42 6.01 3.53
N ALA A 105 7.07 5.17 4.48
CA ALA A 105 7.79 3.93 4.78
C ALA A 105 6.82 2.89 5.35
N SER A 106 7.08 1.62 5.05
CA SER A 106 6.37 0.49 5.65
C SER A 106 7.28 -0.28 6.58
N LEU A 107 6.77 -0.64 7.75
CA LEU A 107 7.41 -1.55 8.68
C LEU A 107 6.94 -2.98 8.41
N VAL A 108 7.67 -3.93 8.97
CA VAL A 108 7.37 -5.36 8.88
C VAL A 108 6.66 -5.77 10.17
N GLY A 109 5.43 -6.25 10.05
CA GLY A 109 4.63 -6.79 11.14
C GLY A 109 4.83 -8.30 11.31
N ASN A 110 4.13 -8.90 12.28
CA ASN A 110 4.22 -10.32 12.52
C ASN A 110 3.60 -11.14 11.38
N HIS A 111 2.56 -10.64 10.71
CA HIS A 111 1.96 -11.35 9.58
C HIS A 111 2.91 -11.43 8.37
N GLU A 112 3.67 -10.37 8.07
CA GLU A 112 4.72 -10.45 7.04
C GLU A 112 5.79 -11.49 7.41
N LEU A 113 6.23 -11.52 8.67
CA LEU A 113 7.20 -12.52 9.15
C LEU A 113 6.65 -13.94 9.06
N MET A 114 5.39 -14.16 9.40
CA MET A 114 4.73 -15.46 9.28
C MET A 114 4.63 -15.93 7.84
N VAL A 115 4.19 -15.05 6.92
CA VAL A 115 4.13 -15.35 5.49
C VAL A 115 5.53 -15.66 4.96
N LEU A 116 6.56 -14.91 5.36
CA LEU A 116 7.97 -15.16 5.04
C LEU A 116 8.56 -16.44 5.67
N ALA A 117 7.96 -16.92 6.76
CA ALA A 117 8.27 -18.22 7.36
C ALA A 117 7.49 -19.38 6.71
N GLY A 118 6.61 -19.08 5.75
CA GLY A 118 5.77 -20.07 5.08
C GLY A 118 4.54 -20.49 5.89
N GLU A 119 4.18 -19.72 6.93
CA GLU A 119 2.97 -19.93 7.73
C GLU A 119 1.81 -19.12 7.14
N HIS A 120 0.78 -19.81 6.65
CA HIS A 120 -0.31 -19.21 5.88
C HIS A 120 -1.70 -19.48 6.47
N ARG A 121 -1.76 -19.79 7.77
CA ARG A 121 -3.01 -20.13 8.47
C ARG A 121 -4.04 -18.99 8.44
N TYR A 122 -3.61 -17.75 8.17
CA TYR A 122 -4.45 -16.57 8.10
C TYR A 122 -4.67 -16.04 6.69
N ALA A 123 -4.09 -16.67 5.67
CA ALA A 123 -4.25 -16.23 4.30
C ALA A 123 -5.71 -16.37 3.84
N HIS A 124 -6.21 -15.37 3.11
CA HIS A 124 -7.57 -15.40 2.63
C HIS A 124 -7.73 -16.47 1.54
N ARG A 125 -8.85 -17.21 1.56
CA ARG A 125 -9.05 -18.35 0.65
C ARG A 125 -9.02 -17.93 -0.81
N GLU A 126 -9.66 -16.81 -1.12
CA GLU A 126 -9.72 -16.28 -2.49
C GLU A 126 -8.36 -15.79 -2.97
N GLU A 127 -7.56 -15.21 -2.08
CA GLU A 127 -6.18 -14.80 -2.38
C GLU A 127 -5.33 -16.03 -2.72
N LEU A 128 -5.40 -17.09 -1.90
CA LEU A 128 -4.69 -18.34 -2.18
C LEU A 128 -5.09 -18.95 -3.53
N ALA A 129 -6.38 -18.91 -3.86
CA ALA A 129 -6.88 -19.40 -5.15
C ALA A 129 -6.40 -18.55 -6.32
N ALA A 130 -6.45 -17.22 -6.18
CA ALA A 130 -5.98 -16.27 -7.19
C ALA A 130 -4.48 -16.40 -7.44
N LEU A 131 -3.68 -16.50 -6.38
CA LEU A 131 -2.24 -16.72 -6.49
C LEU A 131 -1.95 -18.06 -7.16
N ALA A 132 -2.60 -19.15 -6.75
CA ALA A 132 -2.43 -20.46 -7.38
C ALA A 132 -2.75 -20.45 -8.89
N ALA A 133 -3.78 -19.70 -9.30
CA ALA A 133 -4.12 -19.53 -10.71
C ALA A 133 -3.06 -18.73 -11.47
N ARG A 134 -2.47 -17.69 -10.86
CA ARG A 134 -1.39 -16.90 -11.46
C ARG A 134 -0.15 -17.74 -11.72
N ASP A 135 0.22 -18.62 -10.79
CA ASP A 135 1.40 -19.47 -10.99
C ASP A 135 1.21 -20.57 -12.01
N ALA A 136 0.00 -21.14 -12.09
CA ALA A 136 -0.35 -22.08 -13.15
C ALA A 136 -0.16 -21.46 -14.55
N ALA A 137 -0.45 -20.15 -14.68
CA ALA A 137 -0.24 -19.41 -15.93
C ALA A 137 1.24 -19.11 -16.24
N HIS A 138 2.13 -19.10 -15.23
CA HIS A 138 3.56 -18.83 -15.39
C HIS A 138 4.44 -20.07 -15.64
N GLY A 139 3.85 -21.27 -15.73
CA GLY A 139 4.53 -22.47 -16.20
C GLY A 139 5.69 -22.92 -15.30
N ALA A 140 5.37 -23.36 -14.07
CA ALA A 140 6.29 -24.15 -13.26
C ALA A 140 5.52 -25.23 -12.48
N GLY A 141 5.79 -26.49 -12.80
CA GLY A 141 5.34 -27.63 -12.02
C GLY A 141 6.03 -27.67 -10.66
N ALA A 142 5.29 -27.31 -9.61
CA ALA A 142 5.51 -27.76 -8.24
C ALA A 142 4.24 -27.45 -7.44
N GLU A 143 3.49 -28.51 -7.10
CA GLU A 143 2.31 -28.45 -6.22
C GLU A 143 2.56 -27.55 -5.00
N ARG A 144 1.60 -26.68 -4.68
CA ARG A 144 1.45 -25.98 -3.39
C ARG A 144 2.58 -25.00 -3.00
N ALA A 145 3.61 -24.83 -3.83
CA ALA A 145 4.75 -23.95 -3.57
C ALA A 145 4.72 -22.64 -4.38
N ALA A 146 4.00 -22.60 -5.51
CA ALA A 146 4.07 -21.48 -6.44
C ALA A 146 3.12 -20.33 -6.10
N ALA A 147 1.87 -20.59 -5.64
CA ALA A 147 0.95 -19.55 -5.09
C ALA A 147 1.64 -18.65 -4.05
N ARG A 148 2.64 -19.23 -3.37
CA ARG A 148 3.44 -18.60 -2.33
C ARG A 148 4.52 -17.69 -2.91
N ALA A 149 5.00 -17.89 -4.14
CA ALA A 149 6.12 -17.20 -4.75
C ALA A 149 5.84 -15.72 -5.07
N GLY A 150 4.62 -15.33 -5.47
CA GLY A 150 4.34 -13.91 -5.77
C GLY A 150 4.50 -13.00 -4.56
N LEU A 151 3.74 -13.28 -3.50
CA LEU A 151 3.79 -12.54 -2.23
C LEU A 151 5.15 -12.69 -1.52
N TYR A 152 5.66 -13.93 -1.47
CA TYR A 152 6.93 -14.24 -0.80
C TYR A 152 8.16 -13.70 -1.56
N ALA A 153 8.22 -13.81 -2.90
CA ALA A 153 9.31 -13.23 -3.68
C ALA A 153 9.24 -11.71 -3.63
N ARG A 154 8.03 -11.12 -3.57
CA ARG A 154 7.86 -9.68 -3.38
C ARG A 154 8.38 -9.20 -2.03
N MET A 155 8.06 -9.91 -0.95
CA MET A 155 8.60 -9.59 0.38
C MET A 155 10.12 -9.83 0.45
N ARG A 156 10.65 -10.86 -0.22
CA ARG A 156 12.09 -11.13 -0.30
C ARG A 156 12.88 -10.13 -1.13
N SER A 157 12.29 -9.44 -2.10
CA SER A 157 13.00 -8.45 -2.93
C SER A 157 13.37 -7.17 -2.17
N GLY A 158 12.94 -7.02 -0.91
CA GLY A 158 13.45 -6.01 0.02
C GLY A 158 12.95 -4.59 -0.22
N ALA A 159 11.87 -4.41 -0.99
CA ALA A 159 11.27 -3.10 -1.25
C ALA A 159 10.80 -2.38 0.04
N GLN A 160 10.51 -3.12 1.12
CA GLN A 160 9.99 -2.55 2.37
C GLN A 160 11.06 -1.99 3.33
N VAL A 161 12.36 -2.26 3.12
CA VAL A 161 13.41 -1.91 4.12
C VAL A 161 14.27 -0.70 3.71
N ARG A 162 13.97 -0.03 2.59
CA ARG A 162 14.71 1.19 2.21
C ARG A 162 13.97 2.45 2.65
N ALA A 163 13.95 2.68 3.96
CA ALA A 163 13.77 4.04 4.43
C ALA A 163 14.98 4.87 3.93
N PRO A 164 14.79 6.00 3.22
CA PRO A 164 15.90 6.92 2.98
C PRO A 164 16.48 7.31 4.34
N ALA A 165 17.82 7.32 4.44
CA ALA A 165 18.50 7.71 5.66
C ALA A 165 17.85 9.00 6.21
N ILE A 166 17.32 8.93 7.43
CA ILE A 166 16.83 10.10 8.14
C ILE A 166 18.08 10.89 8.55
N THR A 167 18.67 11.62 7.62
CA THR A 167 19.66 12.64 7.96
C THR A 167 18.91 13.77 8.64
N PRO A 168 19.26 14.14 9.88
CA PRO A 168 18.73 15.34 10.50
C PRO A 168 19.11 16.53 9.61
N ALA A 169 18.14 17.37 9.26
CA ALA A 169 18.45 18.69 8.73
C ALA A 169 18.96 19.52 9.92
N HIS A 170 20.23 19.92 9.87
CA HIS A 170 20.80 20.94 10.74
C HIS A 170 20.28 22.33 10.34
#